data_AF-A0A6F9ZLY8-F1
#
_entry.id   AF-A0A6F9ZLY8-F1
#
_cell.length_a   1.000
_cell.length_b   1.000
_cell.length_c   1.000
_cell.angle_alpha   90.00
_cell.angle_beta   90.00
_cell.angle_gamma   90.00
#
_symmetry.space_group_name_H-M   'P 1'
#
loop_
_entity.id
_entity.type
_entity.pdbx_description
1 polymer ?
#
loop_
_entity_poly.entity_id
_entity_poly.type
_entity_poly.pdbx_seq_one_letter_code
_entity_poly.pdbx_strand_id
1 'polypeptide(L)'
;MKRFHFIRGDGEGLVNMPLQVRGMRLSISLREDTEKDVIRVSLRSVDDFPCNEMAEQFFNGGGHLNASGGELPFPLEEAILTAEKAIEAFKHKL
;
A
#
# COMPACT_ATOMS: atom_id res chain seq x y z
N MET A 1 -1.05 17.03 -4.86
CA MET A 1 0.10 16.67 -5.76
C MET A 1 0.57 17.75 -6.77
N LYS A 2 0.01 18.98 -6.80
CA LYS A 2 0.33 20.01 -7.82
C LYS A 2 1.78 20.53 -7.82
N ARG A 3 2.45 20.52 -6.66
CA ARG A 3 3.82 21.06 -6.48
C ARG A 3 4.85 20.45 -7.44
N PHE A 4 4.67 19.18 -7.81
CA PHE A 4 5.62 18.43 -8.65
C PHE A 4 5.06 18.10 -10.02
N HIS A 5 3.96 18.73 -10.44
CA HIS A 5 3.27 18.44 -11.71
C HIS A 5 2.98 16.95 -11.94
N PHE A 6 2.68 16.24 -10.85
CA PHE A 6 2.47 14.79 -10.85
C PHE A 6 1.36 14.39 -11.83
N ILE A 7 1.64 13.42 -12.69
CA ILE A 7 0.65 12.77 -13.54
C ILE A 7 0.49 11.30 -13.16
N ARG A 8 -0.68 10.74 -13.47
CA ARG A 8 -0.96 9.33 -13.24
C ARG A 8 0.05 8.48 -14.02
N GLY A 9 0.87 7.73 -13.28
CA GLY A 9 1.94 6.90 -13.84
C GLY A 9 3.30 7.23 -13.24
N ASP A 10 3.54 8.47 -12.82
CA ASP A 10 4.85 8.90 -12.29
C ASP A 10 5.28 8.13 -11.02
N GLY A 11 4.31 7.64 -10.26
CA GLY A 11 4.53 6.83 -9.06
C GLY A 11 4.55 5.32 -9.30
N GLU A 12 4.41 4.87 -10.55
CA GLU A 12 4.41 3.44 -10.87
C GLU A 12 5.76 2.81 -10.50
N GLY A 13 5.71 1.62 -9.91
CA GLY A 13 6.91 0.91 -9.50
C GLY A 13 7.56 1.39 -8.19
N LEU A 14 7.25 2.59 -7.68
CA LEU A 14 7.82 3.12 -6.44
C LEU A 14 7.58 2.20 -5.23
N VAL A 15 6.42 1.55 -5.18
CA VAL A 15 6.07 0.56 -4.14
C VAL A 15 7.03 -0.65 -4.09
N ASN A 16 7.82 -0.92 -5.15
CA ASN A 16 8.82 -2.00 -5.12
C ASN A 16 10.17 -1.53 -4.55
N MET A 17 10.46 -0.23 -4.53
CA MET A 17 11.78 0.27 -4.13
C MET A 17 12.16 -0.11 -2.69
N PRO A 18 11.24 -0.06 -1.69
CA PRO A 18 11.61 -0.47 -0.33
C PRO A 18 12.01 -1.95 -0.21
N LEU A 19 11.52 -2.82 -1.09
CA LEU A 19 11.87 -4.25 -1.10
C LEU A 19 13.31 -4.51 -1.56
N GLN A 20 13.98 -3.52 -2.16
CA GLN A 20 15.41 -3.62 -2.51
C GLN A 20 16.32 -3.51 -1.27
N VAL A 21 15.79 -3.01 -0.15
CA VAL A 21 16.52 -2.94 1.12
C VAL A 21 16.56 -4.34 1.73
N ARG A 22 17.76 -4.82 2.04
CA ARG A 22 17.97 -6.17 2.59
C ARG A 22 17.14 -6.37 3.86
N GLY A 23 16.38 -7.46 3.89
CA GLY A 23 15.54 -7.87 5.02
C GLY A 23 14.12 -7.30 5.00
N MET A 24 13.77 -6.46 4.03
CA MET A 24 12.39 -5.99 3.86
C MET A 24 11.55 -7.04 3.13
N ARG A 25 10.40 -7.38 3.72
CA ARG A 25 9.47 -8.39 3.17
C ARG A 25 8.15 -7.81 2.67
N LEU A 26 7.80 -6.60 3.10
CA LEU A 26 6.56 -5.91 2.75
C LEU A 26 6.85 -4.43 2.45
N SER A 27 6.19 -3.89 1.44
CA SER A 27 6.10 -2.47 1.16
C SER A 27 4.64 -2.06 0.97
N ILE A 28 4.27 -0.96 1.62
CA ILE A 28 2.96 -0.32 1.50
C ILE A 28 3.17 1.10 1.00
N SER A 29 2.47 1.48 -0.06
CA SER A 29 2.43 2.85 -0.58
C SER A 29 1.02 3.40 -0.41
N LEU A 30 0.92 4.55 0.25
CA LEU A 30 -0.30 5.34 0.40
C LEU A 30 -0.18 6.59 -0.45
N ARG A 31 -1.23 6.91 -1.21
CA ARG A 31 -1.23 8.08 -2.10
C ARG A 31 -2.63 8.61 -2.31
N GLU A 32 -2.80 9.91 -2.20
CA GLU A 32 -4.02 10.61 -2.64
C GLU A 32 -4.27 10.35 -4.12
N ASP A 33 -5.51 10.01 -4.49
CA ASP A 33 -5.89 9.96 -5.89
C ASP A 33 -5.98 11.40 -6.46
N THR A 34 -5.68 11.54 -7.76
CA THR A 34 -5.68 12.84 -8.44
C THR A 34 -7.06 13.24 -8.95
N GLU A 35 -8.00 12.29 -9.04
CA GLU A 35 -9.33 12.46 -9.61
C GLU A 35 -10.43 12.23 -8.57
N LYS A 36 -10.21 11.33 -7.59
CA LYS A 36 -11.15 10.98 -6.53
C LYS A 36 -10.63 11.38 -5.16
N ASP A 37 -11.54 11.66 -4.23
CA ASP A 37 -11.20 11.93 -2.82
C ASP A 37 -11.05 10.61 -2.05
N VAL A 38 -10.03 9.83 -2.42
CA VAL A 38 -9.68 8.55 -1.80
C VAL A 38 -8.17 8.41 -1.68
N ILE A 39 -7.72 7.61 -0.72
CA ILE A 39 -6.33 7.18 -0.63
C ILE A 39 -6.18 5.84 -1.32
N ARG A 40 -5.35 5.80 -2.37
CA ARG A 40 -4.94 4.57 -3.04
C ARG A 40 -3.84 3.88 -2.26
N VAL A 41 -4.04 2.59 -2.04
CA VAL A 41 -3.09 1.71 -1.36
C VAL A 41 -2.52 0.75 -2.37
N SER A 42 -1.18 0.62 -2.40
CA SER A 42 -0.49 -0.40 -3.17
C SER A 42 0.40 -1.21 -2.24
N LEU A 43 0.34 -2.53 -2.36
CA LEU A 43 1.14 -3.46 -1.59
C LEU A 43 2.03 -4.29 -2.50
N ARG A 44 3.26 -4.49 -2.04
CA ARG A 44 4.20 -5.45 -2.61
C ARG A 44 4.87 -6.23 -1.50
N SER A 45 5.02 -7.53 -1.69
CA SER A 45 5.81 -8.37 -0.81
C SER A 45 6.73 -9.29 -1.60
N VAL A 46 7.64 -9.90 -0.87
CA VAL A 46 8.44 -11.03 -1.34
C VAL A 46 8.14 -12.27 -0.49
N ASP A 47 8.67 -13.40 -0.91
CA ASP A 47 8.48 -14.70 -0.27
C ASP A 47 7.00 -15.09 -0.17
N ASP A 48 6.54 -15.38 1.04
CA ASP A 48 5.25 -15.96 1.38
C ASP A 48 4.34 -14.98 2.14
N PHE A 49 4.69 -13.70 2.21
CA PHE A 49 3.85 -12.71 2.90
C PHE A 49 2.58 -12.41 2.08
N PRO A 50 1.37 -12.64 2.61
CA PRO A 50 0.13 -12.57 1.84
C PRO A 50 -0.43 -11.14 1.78
N CYS A 51 0.04 -10.33 0.82
CA CYS A 51 -0.48 -8.97 0.60
C CYS A 51 -1.96 -8.94 0.24
N ASN A 52 -2.49 -9.95 -0.45
CA ASN A 52 -3.90 -10.01 -0.80
C ASN A 52 -4.80 -10.11 0.43
N GLU A 53 -4.45 -10.95 1.41
CA GLU A 53 -5.18 -11.06 2.67
C GLU A 53 -5.18 -9.74 3.44
N MET A 54 -4.03 -9.08 3.53
CA MET A 54 -3.93 -7.77 4.16
C MET A 54 -4.77 -6.72 3.43
N ALA A 55 -4.76 -6.72 2.09
CA ALA A 55 -5.53 -5.79 1.28
C ALA A 55 -7.05 -5.95 1.45
N GLU A 56 -7.52 -7.20 1.45
CA GLU A 56 -8.94 -7.53 1.67
C GLU A 56 -9.39 -7.11 3.07
N GLN A 57 -8.58 -7.37 4.11
CA GLN A 57 -8.96 -7.11 5.50
C GLN A 57 -8.91 -5.63 5.89
N PHE A 58 -7.92 -4.86 5.40
CA PHE A 58 -7.65 -3.52 5.92
C PHE A 58 -7.86 -2.40 4.90
N PHE A 59 -7.83 -2.69 3.60
CA PHE A 59 -7.73 -1.65 2.57
C PHE A 59 -8.88 -1.65 1.56
N ASN A 60 -9.98 -2.35 1.87
CA ASN A 60 -11.13 -2.53 0.96
C ASN A 60 -10.67 -2.93 -0.46
N GLY A 61 -9.76 -3.90 -0.49
CA GLY A 61 -8.95 -4.21 -1.66
C GLY A 61 -8.85 -5.70 -1.94
N GLY A 62 -7.79 -6.07 -2.64
CA GLY A 62 -7.48 -7.44 -3.01
C GLY A 62 -6.37 -7.50 -4.06
N GLY A 63 -6.17 -8.67 -4.65
CA GLY A 63 -5.18 -8.89 -5.70
C GLY A 63 -4.48 -10.24 -5.57
N HIS A 64 -3.18 -10.26 -5.86
CA HIS A 64 -2.34 -11.45 -5.79
C HIS A 64 -1.52 -11.49 -4.51
N LEU A 65 -1.02 -12.70 -4.17
CA LEU A 65 -0.20 -12.96 -2.99
C LEU A 65 0.85 -11.88 -2.73
N ASN A 66 1.64 -11.52 -3.75
CA ASN A 66 2.77 -10.58 -3.62
C ASN A 66 2.52 -9.19 -4.22
N ALA A 67 1.32 -8.96 -4.75
CA ALA A 67 0.98 -7.75 -5.47
C ALA A 67 -0.53 -7.47 -5.35
N SER A 68 -0.88 -6.57 -4.44
CA SER A 68 -2.27 -6.22 -4.14
C SER A 68 -2.44 -4.72 -3.95
N GLY A 69 -3.68 -4.27 -3.82
CA GLY A 69 -4.00 -2.86 -3.60
C GLY A 69 -5.42 -2.67 -3.10
N GLY A 70 -5.78 -1.43 -2.85
CA GLY A 70 -7.08 -1.03 -2.33
C GLY A 70 -7.29 0.47 -2.37
N GLU A 71 -8.46 0.91 -1.89
CA GLU A 71 -8.84 2.32 -1.81
C GLU A 71 -9.53 2.58 -0.47
N LEU A 72 -9.11 3.64 0.22
CA LEU A 72 -9.67 4.06 1.50
C LEU A 72 -10.41 5.40 1.32
N PRO A 73 -11.69 5.50 1.74
CA PRO A 73 -12.54 6.67 1.50
C PRO A 73 -12.41 7.75 2.60
N PHE A 74 -11.22 7.87 3.20
CA PHE A 74 -10.95 8.78 4.31
C PHE A 74 -9.55 9.40 4.18
N PRO A 75 -9.23 10.49 4.91
CA PRO A 75 -7.98 11.24 4.74
C PRO A 75 -6.70 10.41 4.95
N LEU A 76 -5.57 10.93 4.46
CA LEU A 76 -4.27 10.25 4.53
C LEU A 76 -3.86 9.91 5.96
N GLU A 77 -4.18 10.77 6.93
CA GLU A 77 -3.89 10.55 8.34
C GLU A 77 -4.57 9.28 8.88
N GLU A 78 -5.83 9.05 8.51
CA GLU A 78 -6.58 7.84 8.90
C GLU A 78 -6.09 6.61 8.12
N ALA A 79 -5.65 6.78 6.87
CA ALA A 79 -5.03 5.73 6.06
C ALA A 79 -3.70 5.24 6.67
N ILE A 80 -2.89 6.15 7.21
CA ILE A 80 -1.66 5.79 7.94
C ILE A 80 -1.99 4.93 9.16
N LEU A 81 -2.96 5.34 9.99
CA LEU A 81 -3.38 4.56 11.17
C LEU A 81 -3.92 3.18 10.77
N THR A 82 -4.58 3.08 9.62
CA THR A 82 -5.07 1.80 9.09
C THR A 82 -3.91 0.90 8.67
N ALA A 83 -2.89 1.46 8.03
CA ALA A 83 -1.68 0.72 7.66
C ALA A 83 -0.88 0.25 8.89
N GLU A 84 -0.76 1.08 9.93
CA GLU A 84 -0.12 0.67 11.20
C GLU A 84 -0.84 -0.50 11.87
N LYS A 85 -2.18 -0.47 11.91
CA LYS A 85 -2.99 -1.59 12.41
C LYS A 85 -2.79 -2.86 11.60
N ALA A 86 -2.74 -2.74 10.27
CA ALA A 86 -2.48 -3.87 9.38
C ALA A 86 -1.10 -4.49 9.66
N ILE A 87 -0.06 -3.65 9.82
CA ILE A 87 1.30 -4.10 10.15
C ILE A 87 1.31 -4.85 11.49
N GLU A 88 0.67 -4.32 12.54
CA GLU A 88 0.64 -4.99 13.84
C GLU A 88 -0.13 -6.33 13.78
N ALA A 89 -1.26 -6.39 13.06
CA ALA A 89 -2.03 -7.63 12.89
C ALA A 89 -1.22 -8.74 12.18
N PHE A 90 -0.33 -8.37 11.26
CA PHE A 90 0.51 -9.27 10.48
C PHE A 90 1.93 -9.43 11.02
N LYS A 91 2.27 -8.85 12.17
CA LYS A 91 3.61 -8.84 12.76
C LYS A 91 4.28 -10.21 12.90
N HIS A 92 3.48 -11.25 13.15
CA HIS A 92 3.96 -12.63 13.25
C HIS A 92 4.35 -13.27 11.91
N LYS A 93 3.96 -12.64 10.79
CA LYS A 93 4.29 -13.04 9.42
C LYS A 93 5.38 -12.16 8.79
N LEU A 94 5.79 -11.06 9.44
CA LEU A 94 6.80 -10.09 8.94
C LEU A 94 8.24 -10.52 9.26
#